data_AF-A0A834FCK0-F1
#
_entry.id   AF-A0A834FCK0-F1
#
_cell.length_a   1.000
_cell.length_b   1.000
_cell.length_c   1.000
_cell.angle_alpha   90.00
_cell.angle_beta   90.00
_cell.angle_gamma   90.00
#
_symmetry.space_group_name_H-M   'P 1'
#
loop_
_entity.id
_entity.type
_entity.pdbx_description
1 polymer ?
#
loop_
_entity_poly.entity_id
_entity_poly.type
_entity_poly.pdbx_seq_one_letter_code
_entity_poly.pdbx_strand_id
1 'polypeptide(L)'
;MNFSFWPEKESQQCEVTYKGVTYTGYMTLCASITRAMEEGIPITDPVYFSQMSLKELAHVLRSDNETPMPMLQERHQALTEGGRVLLEHGGSFQSFISQAGNDAQKMVELIVEKIPSYRDEATYEGKRIAFYKRAQILVADYWAVMEAKGQTGIINMNWLTMFADYRVPQALVYLGVLRYS
;
A
#
# COMPACT_ATOMS: atom_id res chain seq x y z
N MET A 1 -1.62 -1.29 -1.54
CA MET A 1 -2.29 -0.81 -2.76
C MET A 1 -1.76 0.55 -3.28
N ASN A 2 -0.89 1.25 -2.56
CA ASN A 2 -0.36 2.58 -2.94
C ASN A 2 0.81 2.47 -3.95
N PHE A 3 0.55 2.24 -5.23
CA PHE A 3 1.58 2.20 -6.28
C PHE A 3 0.96 2.32 -7.68
N SER A 4 1.66 2.91 -8.65
CA SER A 4 1.21 2.97 -10.06
C SER A 4 -0.19 3.59 -10.22
N PHE A 5 -0.31 4.91 -10.03
CA PHE A 5 -1.57 5.65 -10.26
C PHE A 5 -1.54 6.53 -11.51
N TRP A 6 -0.40 6.55 -12.21
CA TRP A 6 -0.25 7.35 -13.41
C TRP A 6 -0.49 6.47 -14.62
N PRO A 7 -1.28 6.94 -15.59
CA PRO A 7 -1.45 6.24 -16.84
C PRO A 7 -0.28 6.47 -17.80
N GLU A 8 -0.17 5.64 -18.83
CA GLU A 8 0.75 5.88 -19.94
C GLU A 8 0.39 7.15 -20.72
N LYS A 9 -0.91 7.46 -20.80
CA LYS A 9 -1.43 8.67 -21.45
C LYS A 9 -2.22 9.48 -20.43
N GLU A 10 -1.93 10.77 -20.32
CA GLU A 10 -2.65 11.65 -19.37
C GLU A 10 -4.17 11.63 -19.55
N SER A 11 -4.67 11.39 -20.77
CA SER A 11 -6.09 11.28 -21.09
C SER A 11 -6.76 9.98 -20.60
N GLN A 12 -6.02 9.07 -19.98
CA GLN A 12 -6.50 7.76 -19.54
C GLN A 12 -6.34 7.61 -18.02
N GLN A 13 -6.81 8.58 -17.24
CA GLN A 13 -6.75 8.49 -15.78
C GLN A 13 -7.94 7.70 -15.23
N CYS A 14 -7.68 6.87 -14.23
CA CYS A 14 -8.72 6.27 -13.41
C CYS A 14 -9.32 7.36 -12.50
N GLU A 15 -10.63 7.55 -12.60
CA GLU A 15 -11.36 8.66 -11.98
C GLU A 15 -12.41 8.12 -11.03
N VAL A 16 -12.50 8.71 -9.83
CA VAL A 16 -13.57 8.41 -8.87
C VAL A 16 -14.15 9.70 -8.35
N THR A 17 -15.44 9.89 -8.58
CA THR A 17 -16.23 11.01 -8.09
C THR A 17 -16.80 10.66 -6.74
N TYR A 18 -16.42 11.42 -5.73
CA TYR A 18 -16.87 11.24 -4.37
C TYR A 18 -17.32 12.58 -3.80
N LYS A 19 -18.56 12.63 -3.32
CA LYS A 19 -19.21 13.85 -2.78
C LYS A 19 -19.12 15.07 -3.72
N GLY A 20 -19.29 14.82 -5.02
CA GLY A 20 -19.30 15.85 -6.06
C GLY A 20 -17.92 16.30 -6.55
N VAL A 21 -16.83 15.69 -6.06
CA VAL A 21 -15.46 15.98 -6.50
C VAL A 21 -14.87 14.75 -7.18
N THR A 22 -14.36 14.92 -8.40
CA THR A 22 -13.66 13.88 -9.14
C THR A 22 -12.18 13.86 -8.76
N TYR A 23 -11.72 12.70 -8.30
CA TYR A 23 -10.34 12.47 -7.88
C TYR A 23 -9.59 11.62 -8.90
N THR A 24 -8.30 11.91 -9.05
CA THR A 24 -7.34 11.13 -9.83
C THR A 24 -6.12 10.77 -8.98
N GLY A 25 -5.24 9.92 -9.51
CA GLY A 25 -4.00 9.56 -8.84
C GLY A 25 -4.22 8.76 -7.55
N TYR A 26 -3.42 9.04 -6.52
CA TYR A 26 -3.57 8.42 -5.20
C TYR A 26 -4.95 8.67 -4.57
N MET A 27 -5.53 9.86 -4.79
CA MET A 27 -6.82 10.21 -4.21
C MET A 27 -7.97 9.36 -4.76
N THR A 28 -7.83 8.79 -5.97
CA THR A 28 -8.77 7.79 -6.51
C THR A 28 -8.88 6.57 -5.61
N LEU A 29 -7.76 6.08 -5.06
CA LEU A 29 -7.77 4.96 -4.12
C LEU A 29 -8.48 5.34 -2.82
N CYS A 30 -8.16 6.50 -2.25
CA CYS A 30 -8.80 6.99 -1.03
C CYS A 30 -10.33 7.13 -1.21
N ALA A 31 -10.75 7.75 -2.32
CA ALA A 31 -12.16 7.91 -2.65
C ALA A 31 -12.87 6.55 -2.86
N SER A 32 -12.21 5.60 -3.54
CA SER A 32 -12.74 4.24 -3.76
C SER A 32 -12.97 3.48 -2.46
N ILE A 33 -11.98 3.48 -1.55
CA ILE A 33 -12.07 2.79 -0.26
C ILE A 33 -13.16 3.43 0.61
N THR A 34 -13.22 4.76 0.64
CA THR A 34 -14.25 5.48 1.40
C THR A 34 -15.65 5.18 0.87
N ARG A 35 -15.83 5.21 -0.46
CA ARG A 35 -17.08 4.84 -1.13
C ARG A 35 -17.49 3.41 -0.79
N ALA A 36 -16.57 2.45 -0.84
CA ALA A 36 -16.87 1.06 -0.51
C ALA A 36 -17.32 0.88 0.95
N MET A 37 -16.71 1.59 1.90
CA MET A 37 -17.13 1.59 3.30
C MET A 37 -18.54 2.18 3.47
N GLU A 38 -18.87 3.28 2.79
CA GLU A 38 -20.21 3.88 2.80
C GLU A 38 -21.27 2.98 2.13
N GLU A 39 -20.86 2.15 1.17
CA GLU A 39 -21.69 1.10 0.54
C GLU A 39 -21.86 -0.15 1.43
N GLY A 40 -21.27 -0.16 2.63
CA GLY A 40 -21.36 -1.28 3.57
C GLY A 40 -20.41 -2.44 3.26
N ILE A 41 -19.45 -2.26 2.35
CA ILE A 41 -18.41 -3.25 2.07
C ILE A 41 -17.34 -3.16 3.17
N PRO A 42 -17.05 -4.22 3.93
CA PRO A 42 -16.06 -4.21 5.00
C PRO A 42 -14.63 -4.32 4.44
N ILE A 43 -14.25 -3.45 3.51
CA ILE A 43 -12.97 -3.48 2.79
C ILE A 43 -11.74 -3.33 3.70
N THR A 44 -11.92 -2.83 4.92
CA THR A 44 -10.85 -2.70 5.93
C THR A 44 -10.79 -3.88 6.91
N ASP A 45 -11.70 -4.85 6.81
CA ASP A 45 -11.70 -6.06 7.65
C ASP A 45 -10.80 -7.14 7.02
N PRO A 46 -9.72 -7.59 7.70
CA PRO A 46 -8.83 -8.61 7.17
C PRO A 46 -9.51 -9.96 6.93
N VAL A 47 -10.60 -10.30 7.64
CA VAL A 47 -11.37 -11.51 7.34
C VAL A 47 -11.97 -11.40 5.94
N TYR A 48 -12.54 -10.25 5.61
CA TYR A 48 -13.13 -9.99 4.30
C TYR A 48 -12.06 -9.91 3.21
N PHE A 49 -11.10 -8.99 3.35
CA PHE A 49 -10.17 -8.72 2.24
C PHE A 49 -9.10 -9.80 2.04
N SER A 50 -8.91 -10.74 2.96
CA SER A 50 -8.05 -11.92 2.75
C SER A 50 -8.67 -12.97 1.82
N GLN A 51 -10.01 -12.97 1.71
CA GLN A 51 -10.81 -13.94 0.96
C GLN A 51 -11.51 -13.33 -0.25
N MET A 52 -11.54 -12.01 -0.36
CA MET A 52 -12.20 -11.32 -1.48
C MET A 52 -11.64 -11.77 -2.83
N SER A 53 -12.51 -11.87 -3.81
CA SER A 53 -12.18 -12.17 -5.20
C SER A 53 -11.64 -10.93 -5.92
N LEU A 54 -10.96 -11.16 -7.05
CA LEU A 54 -10.53 -10.07 -7.94
C LEU A 54 -11.73 -9.25 -8.45
N LYS A 55 -12.88 -9.90 -8.68
CA LYS A 55 -14.12 -9.24 -9.12
C LYS A 55 -14.67 -8.29 -8.05
N GLU A 56 -14.64 -8.70 -6.79
CA GLU A 56 -15.03 -7.82 -5.67
C GLU A 56 -14.08 -6.62 -5.56
N LEU A 57 -12.77 -6.84 -5.72
CA LEU A 57 -11.83 -5.71 -5.70
C LEU A 57 -12.03 -4.78 -6.90
N ALA A 58 -12.32 -5.34 -8.09
CA ALA A 58 -12.67 -4.57 -9.28
C ALA A 58 -13.88 -3.67 -9.03
N HIS A 59 -14.89 -4.17 -8.31
CA HIS A 59 -16.07 -3.40 -7.94
C HIS A 59 -15.74 -2.30 -6.91
N VAL A 60 -14.93 -2.60 -5.90
CA VAL A 60 -14.47 -1.63 -4.90
C VAL A 60 -13.69 -0.48 -5.56
N LEU A 61 -12.76 -0.82 -6.45
CA LEU A 61 -11.85 0.12 -7.12
C LEU A 61 -12.34 0.59 -8.50
N ARG A 62 -13.64 0.44 -8.79
CA ARG A 62 -14.21 0.79 -10.10
C ARG A 62 -14.02 2.28 -10.41
N SER A 63 -13.60 2.57 -11.62
CA SER A 63 -13.58 3.94 -12.14
C SER A 63 -14.99 4.39 -12.52
N ASP A 64 -15.22 5.69 -12.53
CA ASP A 64 -16.44 6.30 -13.08
C ASP A 64 -16.33 6.56 -14.59
N ASN A 65 -15.18 6.23 -15.19
CA ASN A 65 -14.93 6.28 -16.63
C ASN A 65 -14.43 4.92 -17.16
N GLU A 66 -14.10 4.86 -18.46
CA GLU A 66 -13.63 3.63 -19.13
C GLU A 66 -12.22 3.17 -18.72
N THR A 67 -11.46 4.01 -18.01
CA THR A 67 -10.10 3.67 -17.58
C THR A 67 -10.13 2.95 -16.23
N PRO A 68 -9.81 1.65 -16.16
CA PRO A 68 -9.82 0.91 -14.90
C PRO A 68 -8.67 1.33 -13.98
N MET A 69 -8.78 0.98 -12.69
CA MET A 69 -7.65 1.06 -11.77
C MET A 69 -6.48 0.21 -12.29
N PRO A 70 -5.28 0.80 -12.51
CA PRO A 70 -4.11 0.05 -12.99
C PRO A 70 -3.64 -1.00 -11.99
N MET A 71 -3.00 -2.06 -12.51
CA MET A 71 -2.39 -3.13 -11.72
C MET A 71 -3.35 -3.76 -10.70
N LEU A 72 -4.59 -4.03 -11.13
CA LEU A 72 -5.65 -4.53 -10.26
C LEU A 72 -5.32 -5.91 -9.69
N GLN A 73 -4.68 -6.78 -10.47
CA GLN A 73 -4.30 -8.12 -10.05
C GLN A 73 -3.22 -8.06 -8.95
N GLU A 74 -2.22 -7.19 -9.09
CA GLU A 74 -1.15 -7.01 -8.13
C GLU A 74 -1.65 -6.34 -6.85
N ARG A 75 -2.62 -5.42 -6.97
CA ARG A 75 -3.33 -4.86 -5.80
C ARG A 75 -4.09 -5.93 -5.05
N HIS A 76 -4.79 -6.81 -5.76
CA HIS A 76 -5.53 -7.93 -5.19
C HIS A 76 -4.61 -8.91 -4.46
N GLN A 77 -3.50 -9.28 -5.09
CA GLN A 77 -2.48 -10.13 -4.48
C GLN A 77 -1.92 -9.49 -3.21
N ALA A 78 -1.49 -8.22 -3.25
CA ALA A 78 -0.94 -7.54 -2.08
C ALA A 78 -1.97 -7.38 -0.95
N LEU A 79 -3.23 -7.10 -1.27
CA LEU A 79 -4.30 -6.95 -0.28
C LEU A 79 -4.64 -8.27 0.39
N THR A 80 -4.89 -9.32 -0.40
CA THR A 80 -5.24 -10.65 0.13
C THR A 80 -4.09 -11.30 0.89
N GLU A 81 -2.84 -11.15 0.42
CA GLU A 81 -1.64 -11.58 1.13
C GLU A 81 -1.54 -10.92 2.50
N GLY A 82 -1.60 -9.58 2.54
CA GLY A 82 -1.57 -8.85 3.81
C GLY A 82 -2.66 -9.32 4.76
N GLY A 83 -3.87 -9.60 4.24
CA GLY A 83 -4.99 -10.06 5.05
C GLY A 83 -4.71 -11.40 5.71
N ARG A 84 -4.18 -12.38 4.97
CA ARG A 84 -3.82 -13.70 5.52
C ARG A 84 -2.77 -13.57 6.61
N VAL A 85 -1.73 -12.77 6.38
CA VAL A 85 -0.68 -12.53 7.38
C VAL A 85 -1.26 -11.88 8.63
N LEU A 86 -2.16 -10.90 8.50
CA LEU A 86 -2.81 -10.30 9.66
C LEU A 86 -3.67 -11.31 10.44
N LEU A 87 -4.42 -12.18 9.75
CA LEU A 87 -5.23 -13.21 10.40
C LEU A 87 -4.40 -14.21 11.20
N GLU A 88 -3.21 -14.58 10.71
CA GLU A 88 -2.26 -15.42 11.45
C GLU A 88 -1.77 -14.76 12.74
N HIS A 89 -1.83 -13.43 12.83
CA HIS A 89 -1.33 -12.63 13.95
C HIS A 89 -2.45 -11.86 14.67
N GLY A 90 -3.63 -12.47 14.82
CA GLY A 90 -4.72 -11.93 15.63
C GLY A 90 -5.61 -10.90 14.94
N GLY A 91 -5.56 -10.84 13.60
CA GLY A 91 -6.55 -10.13 12.78
C GLY A 91 -6.45 -8.60 12.81
N SER A 92 -5.32 -8.03 13.24
CA SER A 92 -5.10 -6.58 13.15
C SER A 92 -3.63 -6.24 12.93
N PHE A 93 -3.36 -5.09 12.31
CA PHE A 93 -1.98 -4.62 12.14
C PHE A 93 -1.29 -4.34 13.48
N GLN A 94 -2.04 -3.84 14.47
CA GLN A 94 -1.50 -3.59 15.81
C GLN A 94 -1.05 -4.89 16.50
N SER A 95 -1.86 -5.95 16.41
CA SER A 95 -1.50 -7.28 16.92
C SER A 95 -0.27 -7.82 16.21
N PHE A 96 -0.25 -7.75 14.87
CA PHE A 96 0.89 -8.16 14.04
C PHE A 96 2.20 -7.44 14.39
N ILE A 97 2.17 -6.12 14.56
CA ILE A 97 3.39 -5.32 14.74
C ILE A 97 3.92 -5.32 16.18
N SER A 98 3.09 -5.73 17.15
CA SER A 98 3.43 -5.72 18.58
C SER A 98 4.68 -6.55 18.95
N GLN A 99 4.90 -7.66 18.25
CA GLN A 99 6.07 -8.54 18.39
C GLN A 99 7.41 -7.85 18.03
N ALA A 100 7.37 -6.70 17.34
CA ALA A 100 8.56 -5.89 17.09
C ALA A 100 9.00 -5.04 18.31
N GLY A 101 8.24 -5.05 19.41
CA GLY A 101 8.63 -4.41 20.66
C GLY A 101 8.74 -2.88 20.59
N ASN A 102 7.89 -2.24 19.78
CA ASN A 102 7.90 -0.79 19.54
C ASN A 102 9.24 -0.22 19.02
N ASP A 103 10.02 -1.02 18.27
CA ASP A 103 11.27 -0.56 17.66
C ASP A 103 11.10 -0.45 16.14
N ALA A 104 11.30 0.75 15.57
CA ALA A 104 11.07 1.01 14.16
C ALA A 104 11.90 0.10 13.22
N GLN A 105 13.15 -0.23 13.57
CA GLN A 105 13.97 -1.14 12.78
C GLN A 105 13.36 -2.55 12.80
N LYS A 106 13.03 -3.07 13.99
CA LYS A 106 12.44 -4.42 14.13
C LYS A 106 11.07 -4.51 13.45
N MET A 107 10.30 -3.41 13.44
CA MET A 107 9.04 -3.34 12.72
C MET A 107 9.25 -3.53 11.22
N VAL A 108 10.25 -2.85 10.63
CA VAL A 108 10.59 -3.01 9.21
C VAL A 108 11.06 -4.43 8.91
N GLU A 109 11.97 -4.97 9.72
CA GLU A 109 12.47 -6.36 9.58
C GLU A 109 11.31 -7.37 9.59
N LEU A 110 10.38 -7.22 10.53
CA LEU A 110 9.21 -8.09 10.65
C LEU A 110 8.26 -7.97 9.44
N ILE A 111 7.98 -6.76 8.97
CA ILE A 111 7.14 -6.53 7.79
C ILE A 111 7.77 -7.20 6.56
N VAL A 112 9.07 -6.99 6.35
CA VAL A 112 9.82 -7.59 5.23
C VAL A 112 9.82 -9.11 5.34
N GLU A 113 10.03 -9.67 6.53
CA GLU A 113 10.01 -11.11 6.74
C GLU A 113 8.64 -11.72 6.40
N LYS A 114 7.56 -11.15 6.96
CA LYS A 114 6.23 -11.78 6.96
C LYS A 114 5.33 -11.38 5.80
N ILE A 115 5.53 -10.23 5.17
CA ILE A 115 4.65 -9.71 4.10
C ILE A 115 5.44 -9.57 2.80
N PRO A 116 5.51 -10.61 1.95
CA PRO A 116 6.33 -10.62 0.73
C PRO A 116 6.12 -9.43 -0.19
N SER A 117 4.89 -8.92 -0.33
CA SER A 117 4.60 -7.75 -1.15
C SER A 117 5.26 -6.45 -0.68
N TYR A 118 5.86 -6.42 0.51
CA TYR A 118 6.66 -5.29 1.03
C TYR A 118 8.17 -5.48 0.85
N ARG A 119 8.64 -6.62 0.31
CA ARG A 119 10.05 -6.88 -0.01
C ARG A 119 10.42 -6.31 -1.37
N ASP A 120 10.65 -5.01 -1.42
CA ASP A 120 11.23 -4.30 -2.57
C ASP A 120 12.75 -4.55 -2.67
N GLU A 121 13.06 -5.76 -3.12
CA GLU A 121 14.40 -6.21 -3.43
C GLU A 121 14.56 -6.50 -4.92
N ALA A 122 15.78 -6.35 -5.43
CA ALA A 122 16.13 -6.72 -6.79
C ALA A 122 17.57 -7.23 -6.85
N THR A 123 17.88 -8.02 -7.88
CA THR A 123 19.27 -8.36 -8.21
C THR A 123 19.74 -7.45 -9.33
N TYR A 124 20.78 -6.66 -9.06
CA TYR A 124 21.43 -5.79 -10.03
C TYR A 124 22.91 -6.11 -10.09
N GLU A 125 23.43 -6.42 -11.28
CA GLU A 125 24.83 -6.82 -11.51
C GLU A 125 25.31 -7.93 -10.55
N GLY A 126 24.46 -8.93 -10.30
CA GLY A 126 24.75 -10.06 -9.41
C GLY A 126 24.74 -9.72 -7.91
N LYS A 127 24.39 -8.48 -7.53
CA LYS A 127 24.23 -8.05 -6.15
C LYS A 127 22.76 -7.92 -5.80
N ARG A 128 22.36 -8.47 -4.65
CA ARG A 128 21.04 -8.22 -4.08
C ARG A 128 21.01 -6.81 -3.50
N ILE A 129 20.06 -6.00 -3.96
CA ILE A 129 19.79 -4.65 -3.50
C ILE A 129 18.41 -4.66 -2.85
N ALA A 130 18.27 -3.99 -1.72
CA ALA A 130 17.02 -3.86 -0.98
C ALA A 130 16.78 -2.40 -0.63
N PHE A 131 15.58 -1.91 -0.92
CA PHE A 131 15.18 -0.55 -0.55
C PHE A 131 14.35 -0.51 0.75
N TYR A 132 13.54 -1.54 1.00
CA TYR A 132 12.56 -1.63 2.10
C TYR A 132 11.70 -0.38 2.27
N LYS A 133 11.49 0.38 1.19
CA LYS A 133 10.81 1.67 1.19
C LYS A 133 9.37 1.51 1.61
N ARG A 134 8.65 0.52 1.04
CA ARG A 134 7.24 0.29 1.38
C ARG A 134 7.08 -0.11 2.84
N ALA A 135 7.99 -0.95 3.36
CA ALA A 135 7.96 -1.37 4.76
C ALA A 135 8.22 -0.19 5.69
N GLN A 136 9.22 0.63 5.37
CA GLN A 136 9.54 1.82 6.15
C GLN A 136 8.42 2.88 6.12
N ILE A 137 7.78 3.11 4.97
CA ILE A 137 6.60 4.00 4.87
C ILE A 137 5.46 3.50 5.76
N LEU A 138 5.19 2.19 5.76
CA LEU A 138 4.16 1.62 6.62
C LEU A 138 4.44 1.85 8.11
N VAL A 139 5.71 1.75 8.53
CA VAL A 139 6.12 2.07 9.91
C VAL A 139 5.97 3.56 10.21
N ALA A 140 6.34 4.43 9.29
CA ALA A 140 6.16 5.88 9.44
C ALA A 140 4.68 6.27 9.54
N ASP A 141 3.82 5.72 8.68
CA ASP A 141 2.38 5.94 8.68
C ASP A 141 1.75 5.42 9.99
N TYR A 142 2.15 4.22 10.42
CA TYR A 142 1.70 3.66 11.70
C TYR A 142 2.09 4.57 12.87
N TRP A 143 3.35 5.02 12.92
CA TRP A 143 3.80 5.96 13.95
C TRP A 143 2.98 7.25 13.96
N ALA A 144 2.75 7.87 12.79
CA ALA A 144 1.96 9.09 12.68
C ALA A 144 0.51 8.91 13.18
N VAL A 145 -0.12 7.78 12.86
CA VAL A 145 -1.47 7.44 13.35
C VAL A 145 -1.48 7.23 14.86
N MET A 146 -0.47 6.55 15.41
CA MET A 146 -0.35 6.30 16.85
C MET A 146 -0.11 7.61 17.62
N GLU A 147 0.78 8.47 17.11
CA GLU A 147 1.06 9.79 17.70
C GLU A 147 -0.21 10.66 17.70
N ALA A 148 -0.96 10.70 16.60
CA ALA A 148 -2.22 11.43 16.52
C ALA A 148 -3.29 10.94 17.51
N LYS A 149 -3.20 9.67 17.95
CA LYS A 149 -4.05 9.08 19.00
C LYS A 149 -3.51 9.29 20.41
N GLY A 150 -2.39 9.99 20.57
CA GLY A 150 -1.69 10.17 21.86
C GLY A 150 -0.96 8.92 22.33
N GLN A 151 -0.77 7.92 21.46
CA GLN A 151 -0.03 6.70 21.76
C GLN A 151 1.41 6.86 21.28
N THR A 152 2.32 7.11 22.21
CA THR A 152 3.75 7.29 21.94
C THR A 152 4.54 6.05 22.32
N GLY A 153 5.81 5.98 21.88
CA GLY A 153 6.75 4.98 22.39
C GLY A 153 7.42 4.11 21.32
N ILE A 154 7.20 4.40 20.04
CA ILE A 154 8.02 3.80 18.98
C ILE A 154 9.40 4.45 19.02
N ILE A 155 10.42 3.64 19.29
CA ILE A 155 11.82 4.06 19.36
C ILE A 155 12.53 3.87 18.01
N ASN A 156 13.72 4.44 17.87
CA ASN A 156 14.59 4.29 16.68
C ASN A 156 13.95 4.76 15.37
N MET A 157 13.01 5.72 15.42
CA MET A 157 12.40 6.31 14.22
C MET A 157 13.41 6.94 13.26
N ASN A 158 14.56 7.41 13.76
CA ASN A 158 15.67 7.94 12.96
C ASN A 158 16.41 6.87 12.14
N TRP A 159 16.13 5.57 12.36
CA TRP A 159 16.61 4.50 11.51
C TRP A 159 15.88 4.47 10.16
N LEU A 160 14.62 4.91 10.13
CA LEU A 160 13.88 5.06 8.88
C LEU A 160 14.58 6.10 8.00
N THR A 161 14.80 5.75 6.75
CA THR A 161 15.47 6.62 5.78
C THR A 161 14.52 7.68 5.20
N MET A 162 15.06 8.71 4.56
CA MET A 162 14.22 9.64 3.81
C MET A 162 13.79 8.99 2.49
N PHE A 163 12.47 8.88 2.26
CA PHE A 163 11.94 8.24 1.06
C PHE A 163 11.79 9.24 -0.08
N ALA A 164 12.29 8.87 -1.25
CA ALA A 164 11.99 9.61 -2.47
C ALA A 164 10.48 9.55 -2.76
N ASP A 165 9.86 10.70 -3.03
CA ASP A 165 8.47 10.77 -3.47
C ASP A 165 8.22 9.91 -4.73
N TYR A 166 6.99 9.45 -4.97
CA TYR A 166 6.66 8.59 -6.12
C TYR A 166 6.91 9.27 -7.49
N ARG A 167 7.14 10.59 -7.51
CA ARG A 167 7.68 11.31 -8.68
C ARG A 167 9.06 10.82 -9.11
N VAL A 168 9.91 10.39 -8.18
CA VAL A 168 11.24 9.87 -8.51
C VAL A 168 11.17 8.57 -9.32
N PRO A 169 10.46 7.50 -8.89
CA PRO A 169 10.30 6.33 -9.73
C PRO A 169 9.54 6.65 -11.03
N GLN A 170 8.59 7.59 -11.04
CA GLN A 170 7.95 8.05 -12.29
C GLN A 170 8.98 8.62 -13.28
N ALA A 171 9.88 9.51 -12.82
CA ALA A 171 10.94 10.06 -13.64
C ALA A 171 11.91 8.98 -14.14
N LEU A 172 12.28 8.03 -13.27
CA LEU A 172 13.16 6.91 -13.65
C LEU A 172 12.52 5.97 -14.68
N VAL A 173 11.21 5.74 -14.62
CA VAL A 173 10.47 4.99 -15.65
C VAL A 173 10.43 5.76 -16.96
N TYR A 174 10.14 7.07 -16.91
CA TYR A 174 10.17 7.94 -18.10
C TYR A 174 11.55 7.97 -18.78
N LEU A 175 12.62 7.97 -17.98
CA LEU A 175 14.01 7.91 -18.46
C LEU A 175 14.47 6.49 -18.87
N GLY A 176 13.61 5.47 -18.73
CA GLY A 176 13.92 4.09 -19.10
C GLY A 176 14.84 3.34 -18.13
N VAL A 177 15.11 3.91 -16.95
CA VAL A 177 15.96 3.31 -15.90
C VAL A 177 15.23 2.22 -15.13
N LEU A 178 13.92 2.40 -14.89
CA LEU A 178 13.05 1.43 -14.22
C LEU A 178 11.98 0.91 -15.16
N ARG A 179 11.52 -0.32 -14.93
CA ARG A 179 10.34 -0.91 -15.58
C ARG A 179 9.48 -1.59 -14.51
N TYR A 180 8.18 -1.58 -14.71
CA TYR A 180 7.27 -2.41 -13.91
C TYR A 180 7.27 -3.83 -14.49
N SER A 181 7.32 -4.83 -13.61
CA SER A 181 7.31 -6.26 -13.92
C SER A 181 6.41 -7.00 -12.95
#